data_AF-A0A925QV74-F1
#
_entry.id   AF-A0A925QV74-F1
#
_cell.length_a   1.000
_cell.length_b   1.000
_cell.length_c   1.000
_cell.angle_alpha   90.00
_cell.angle_beta   90.00
_cell.angle_gamma   90.00
#
_symmetry.space_group_name_H-M   'P 1'
#
loop_
_entity.id
_entity.type
_entity.pdbx_description
1 polymer ?
#
loop_
_entity_poly.entity_id
_entity_poly.type
_entity_poly.pdbx_seq_one_letter_code
_entity_poly.pdbx_strand_id
1 'polypeptide(L)'
;MSLTSVSDNELLLQYRNPATKEKAYTTIIKKYQEKLYWHIRRMVVDHDDANDVLQNVLIRVWKGLENFREDSQLYTWLYRIATNESLTFLEQQKKKASISYSDVETGLS
;
A
#
# COMPACT_ATOMS: atom_id res chain seq x y z
N MET A 1 -9.63 23.24 -7.54
CA MET A 1 -8.48 22.99 -8.44
C MET A 1 -8.36 21.48 -8.60
N SER A 2 -8.68 20.95 -9.78
CA SER A 2 -8.83 19.51 -9.99
C SER A 2 -7.45 18.82 -10.03
N LEU A 3 -7.07 18.12 -8.96
CA LEU A 3 -5.82 17.34 -8.87
C LEU A 3 -5.79 16.12 -9.83
N THR A 4 -6.80 15.97 -10.68
CA THR A 4 -7.00 14.82 -11.58
C THR A 4 -6.44 15.01 -12.99
N SER A 5 -5.94 16.20 -13.35
CA SER A 5 -5.53 16.48 -14.74
C SER A 5 -4.13 16.00 -15.11
N VAL A 6 -3.27 15.68 -14.14
CA VAL A 6 -1.88 15.30 -14.41
C VAL A 6 -1.79 13.81 -14.73
N SER A 7 -1.18 13.49 -15.88
CA SER A 7 -1.00 12.12 -16.34
C SER A 7 0.00 11.35 -15.47
N ASP A 8 -0.11 10.03 -15.43
CA ASP A 8 0.82 9.21 -14.63
C ASP A 8 2.26 9.34 -15.11
N ASN A 9 2.47 9.40 -16.42
CA ASN A 9 3.81 9.58 -17.02
C ASN A 9 4.45 10.89 -16.57
N GLU A 10 3.68 11.97 -16.51
CA GLU A 10 4.19 13.26 -16.05
C GLU A 10 4.54 13.24 -14.56
N LEU A 11 3.70 12.60 -13.73
CA LEU A 11 4.00 12.40 -12.32
C LEU A 11 5.26 11.55 -12.10
N LEU A 12 5.47 10.51 -12.90
CA LEU A 12 6.67 9.67 -12.85
C LEU A 12 7.92 10.47 -13.25
N LEU A 13 7.83 11.30 -14.29
CA LEU A 13 8.92 12.18 -14.70
C LEU A 13 9.26 13.20 -13.60
N GLN A 14 8.27 13.83 -12.98
CA GLN A 14 8.47 14.74 -11.86
C GLN A 14 9.04 14.01 -10.63
N TYR A 15 8.67 12.74 -10.41
CA TYR A 15 9.20 11.96 -9.30
C TYR A 15 10.71 11.68 -9.44
N ARG A 16 11.20 11.51 -10.67
CA ARG A 16 12.63 11.29 -10.96
C ARG A 16 13.50 12.52 -10.71
N ASN A 17 12.93 13.72 -10.70
CA ASN A 17 13.67 14.95 -10.42
C ASN A 17 13.69 15.20 -8.89
N PRO A 18 14.88 15.28 -8.25
CA PRO A 18 14.99 15.50 -6.81
C PRO A 18 14.24 16.74 -6.30
N ALA A 19 14.20 17.83 -7.07
CA ALA A 19 13.51 19.06 -6.69
C ALA A 19 11.98 18.92 -6.64
N THR A 20 11.41 17.94 -7.36
CA THR A 20 9.95 17.74 -7.45
C THR A 20 9.48 16.40 -6.89
N LYS A 21 10.40 15.54 -6.43
CA LYS A 21 10.16 14.16 -5.98
C LYS A 21 9.02 14.05 -4.97
N GLU A 22 9.07 14.81 -3.89
CA GLU A 22 8.06 14.77 -2.81
C GLU A 22 6.67 15.24 -3.28
N LYS A 23 6.63 16.31 -4.08
CA LYS A 23 5.38 16.85 -4.61
C LYS A 23 4.73 15.87 -5.60
N ALA A 24 5.52 15.26 -6.46
CA ALA A 24 5.07 14.25 -7.41
C ALA A 24 4.48 13.05 -6.68
N TYR A 25 5.20 12.52 -5.69
CA TYR A 25 4.70 11.42 -4.84
C TYR A 25 3.40 11.77 -4.14
N THR A 26 3.33 12.93 -3.48
CA THR A 26 2.12 13.39 -2.81
C THR A 26 0.93 13.45 -3.76
N THR A 27 1.17 13.86 -5.01
CA THR A 27 0.13 13.94 -6.04
C THR A 27 -0.31 12.55 -6.50
N ILE A 28 0.63 11.61 -6.69
CA ILE A 28 0.33 10.19 -6.96
C ILE A 28 -0.53 9.61 -5.83
N ILE A 29 -0.12 9.80 -4.57
CA ILE A 29 -0.87 9.28 -3.43
C ILE A 29 -2.25 9.89 -3.36
N LYS A 30 -2.40 11.22 -3.47
CA LYS A 30 -3.73 11.86 -3.49
C LYS A 30 -4.63 11.33 -4.60
N LYS A 31 -4.07 10.98 -5.77
CA LYS A 31 -4.82 10.44 -6.91
C LYS A 31 -5.32 9.00 -6.69
N TYR A 32 -4.59 8.19 -5.93
CA TYR A 32 -4.86 6.75 -5.82
C TYR A 32 -5.25 6.25 -4.43
N GLN A 33 -4.98 7.00 -3.36
CA GLN A 33 -5.12 6.55 -1.97
C GLN A 33 -6.52 6.03 -1.63
N GLU A 34 -7.58 6.70 -2.09
CA GLU A 34 -8.95 6.30 -1.79
C GLU A 34 -9.29 4.96 -2.45
N LYS A 35 -8.89 4.79 -3.71
CA LYS A 35 -9.10 3.54 -4.45
C LYS A 35 -8.30 2.38 -3.86
N LEU A 36 -7.05 2.64 -3.46
CA LEU A 36 -6.21 1.66 -2.78
C LEU A 36 -6.80 1.28 -1.42
N TYR A 37 -7.28 2.26 -0.65
CA TYR A 37 -7.94 2.02 0.63
C TYR A 37 -9.14 1.09 0.47
N TRP A 38 -10.06 1.36 -0.47
CA TRP A 38 -11.21 0.49 -0.69
C TRP A 38 -10.83 -0.91 -1.17
N HIS A 39 -9.77 -1.02 -1.96
CA HIS A 39 -9.23 -2.33 -2.37
C HIS A 39 -8.69 -3.12 -1.18
N ILE A 40 -7.88 -2.48 -0.33
CA ILE A 40 -7.34 -3.06 0.91
C ILE A 40 -8.48 -3.44 1.86
N ARG A 41 -9.45 -2.54 2.08
CA ARG A 41 -10.58 -2.75 2.99
C ARG A 41 -11.47 -3.93 2.60
N ARG A 42 -11.49 -4.28 1.31
CA ARG A 42 -12.18 -5.50 0.84
C ARG A 42 -11.46 -6.78 1.26
N MET A 43 -10.15 -6.71 1.44
CA MET A 43 -9.29 -7.85 1.84
C MET A 43 -9.15 -7.93 3.36
N VAL A 44 -8.98 -6.78 4.02
CA VAL A 44 -8.76 -6.63 5.45
C VAL A 44 -9.99 -5.92 6.01
N VAL A 45 -10.89 -6.70 6.60
CA VAL A 45 -12.28 -6.31 6.91
C VAL A 45 -12.36 -5.14 7.91
N ASP A 46 -11.42 -5.08 8.84
CA ASP A 46 -11.35 -4.04 9.86
C ASP A 46 -10.85 -2.68 9.33
N HIS A 47 -11.36 -1.58 9.89
CA HIS A 47 -10.99 -0.24 9.45
C HIS A 47 -9.56 0.14 9.81
N ASP A 48 -9.18 -0.11 11.06
CA ASP A 48 -7.90 0.30 11.60
C ASP A 48 -6.79 -0.53 10.95
N ASP A 49 -7.02 -1.83 10.77
CA ASP A 49 -6.12 -2.70 10.01
C ASP A 49 -5.94 -2.21 8.55
N ALA A 50 -7.02 -1.77 7.89
CA ALA A 50 -6.94 -1.26 6.52
C ALA A 50 -6.11 0.04 6.44
N ASN A 51 -6.21 0.91 7.44
CA ASN A 51 -5.38 2.12 7.54
C ASN A 51 -3.90 1.76 7.72
N ASP A 52 -3.59 0.80 8.58
CA ASP A 52 -2.22 0.33 8.83
C ASP A 52 -1.60 -0.30 7.58
N VAL A 53 -2.35 -1.15 6.89
CA VAL A 53 -1.92 -1.73 5.60
C VAL A 53 -1.72 -0.65 4.56
N LEU A 54 -2.62 0.34 4.46
CA LEU A 54 -2.45 1.44 3.53
C LEU A 54 -1.16 2.22 3.80
N GLN A 55 -0.83 2.52 5.06
CA GLN A 55 0.43 3.18 5.40
C GLN A 55 1.65 2.38 4.94
N ASN A 56 1.66 1.07 5.16
CA ASN A 56 2.72 0.18 4.69
C ASN A 56 2.85 0.20 3.15
N VAL A 57 1.72 0.23 2.45
CA VAL A 57 1.69 0.38 0.98
C VAL A 57 2.33 1.70 0.57
N LEU A 58 1.98 2.82 1.20
CA LEU A 58 2.59 4.12 0.89
C LEU A 58 4.12 4.07 1.04
N ILE A 59 4.63 3.50 2.14
CA ILE A 59 6.08 3.36 2.37
C ILE A 59 6.74 2.48 1.29
N ARG A 60 6.10 1.36 0.91
CA ARG A 60 6.59 0.46 -0.14
C ARG A 60 6.61 1.15 -1.50
N VAL A 61 5.57 1.91 -1.81
CA VAL A 61 5.48 2.72 -3.03
C VAL A 61 6.62 3.74 -3.06
N TRP A 62 6.84 4.51 -1.98
CA TRP A 62 7.96 5.47 -1.91
C TRP A 62 9.31 4.81 -2.19
N LYS A 63 9.59 3.65 -1.57
CA LYS A 63 10.86 2.93 -1.76
C LYS A 63 10.98 2.28 -3.15
N GLY A 64 9.85 1.84 -3.72
CA GLY A 64 9.82 1.09 -4.98
C GLY A 64 9.74 1.96 -6.23
N LEU A 65 9.19 3.18 -6.12
CA LEU A 65 8.89 4.03 -7.27
C LEU A 65 10.16 4.50 -8.00
N GLU A 66 11.29 4.61 -7.28
CA GLU A 66 12.60 4.91 -7.87
C GLU A 66 13.08 3.84 -8.86
N ASN A 67 12.74 2.57 -8.61
CA ASN A 67 13.09 1.43 -9.45
C ASN A 67 11.93 0.94 -10.32
N PHE A 68 10.85 1.71 -10.41
CA PHE A 68 9.70 1.34 -11.23
C PHE A 68 10.06 1.45 -12.72
N ARG A 69 10.06 0.30 -13.41
CA ARG A 69 10.50 0.18 -14.81
C ARG A 69 9.45 0.57 -15.85
N GLU A 70 8.22 0.87 -15.44
CA GLU A 70 7.10 1.22 -16.33
C GLU A 70 6.67 0.11 -17.32
N ASP A 71 7.05 -1.15 -17.07
CA ASP A 71 6.57 -2.33 -17.81
C ASP A 71 5.04 -2.57 -17.68
N SER A 72 4.37 -1.79 -16.81
CA SER A 72 2.93 -1.83 -16.56
C SER A 72 2.43 -0.42 -16.22
N GLN A 73 1.12 -0.21 -16.26
CA GLN A 73 0.54 1.06 -15.83
C GLN A 73 0.75 1.27 -14.33
N LEU A 74 0.94 2.53 -13.91
CA LEU A 74 1.21 2.88 -12.52
C LEU A 74 0.13 2.33 -11.58
N TYR A 75 -1.16 2.46 -11.93
CA TYR A 75 -2.24 1.90 -11.11
C TYR A 75 -2.11 0.39 -10.94
N THR A 76 -1.72 -0.35 -11.98
CA THR A 76 -1.56 -1.82 -11.92
C THR A 76 -0.47 -2.19 -10.92
N TRP A 77 0.64 -1.46 -10.93
CA TRP A 77 1.75 -1.66 -10.02
C TRP A 77 1.38 -1.30 -8.56
N LEU A 78 0.68 -0.18 -8.35
CA LEU A 78 0.18 0.22 -7.02
C LEU A 78 -0.77 -0.84 -6.42
N TYR A 79 -1.70 -1.36 -7.22
CA TYR A 79 -2.64 -2.40 -6.78
C TYR A 79 -1.95 -3.73 -6.48
N ARG A 80 -0.89 -4.08 -7.20
CA ARG A 80 -0.05 -5.24 -6.87
C ARG A 80 0.60 -5.09 -5.49
N ILE A 81 1.17 -3.92 -5.19
CA ILE A 81 1.74 -3.64 -3.86
C ILE A 81 0.65 -3.74 -2.79
N ALA A 82 -0.50 -3.11 -3.01
CA ALA A 82 -1.62 -3.14 -2.04
C ALA A 82 -2.12 -4.55 -1.76
N THR A 83 -2.24 -5.38 -2.79
CA THR A 83 -2.63 -6.78 -2.66
C THR A 83 -1.60 -7.57 -1.86
N ASN A 84 -0.31 -7.42 -2.18
CA ASN A 84 0.77 -8.13 -1.49
C ASN A 84 0.89 -7.74 -0.01
N GLU A 85 0.78 -6.45 0.31
CA GLU A 85 0.80 -6.00 1.71
C GLU A 85 -0.43 -6.51 2.48
N SER A 86 -1.61 -6.51 1.84
CA SER A 86 -2.83 -7.05 2.47
C SER A 86 -2.70 -8.55 2.76
N LEU A 87 -2.17 -9.34 1.82
CA LEU A 87 -1.92 -10.77 2.01
C LEU A 87 -0.89 -11.01 3.13
N THR A 88 0.20 -10.25 3.11
CA THR A 88 1.25 -10.33 4.15
C THR A 88 0.67 -10.04 5.54
N PHE A 89 -0.19 -9.02 5.65
CA PHE A 89 -0.88 -8.67 6.89
C PHE A 89 -1.77 -9.82 7.39
N LEU A 90 -2.60 -10.40 6.52
CA LEU A 90 -3.48 -11.51 6.86
C LEU A 90 -2.70 -12.76 7.29
N GLU A 91 -1.58 -13.06 6.65
CA GLU A 91 -0.68 -14.15 7.06
C GLU A 91 -0.11 -13.92 8.47
N GLN A 92 0.31 -12.70 8.77
CA GLN A 92 0.81 -12.33 10.11
C GLN A 92 -0.29 -12.44 11.17
N GLN A 93 -1.51 -11.98 10.86
CA GLN A 93 -2.66 -12.09 11.77
C GLN A 93 -3.00 -13.55 12.07
N LYS A 94 -3.04 -14.41 11.04
CA LYS A 94 -3.25 -15.86 11.19
C LYS A 94 -2.18 -16.50 12.07
N LYS A 95 -0.90 -16.14 11.88
CA LYS A 95 0.20 -16.64 12.70
C LYS A 95 0.05 -16.22 14.17
N LYS A 96 -0.28 -14.95 14.43
CA LYS A 96 -0.53 -14.45 15.80
C LYS A 96 -1.69 -15.18 16.47
N ALA A 97 -2.79 -15.40 15.75
CA ALA A 97 -3.92 -16.17 16.26
C ALA A 97 -3.51 -17.61 16.62
N SER A 98 -2.74 -18.30 15.77
CA SER A 98 -2.32 -19.68 16.03
C SER A 98 -1.44 -19.84 17.29
N ILE A 99 -0.55 -18.89 17.56
CA ILE A 99 0.31 -18.91 18.77
C ILE A 99 -0.53 -18.64 20.03
N SER A 100 -1.50 -17.73 19.95
CA SER A 100 -2.39 -17.45 21.08
C SER A 100 -3.18 -18.68 21.54
N TYR A 101 -3.52 -19.61 20.66
CA TYR A 101 -4.21 -20.85 21.05
C TYR A 101 -3.28 -21.84 21.77
N SER A 102 -2.02 -21.99 21.32
CA SER A 102 -1.06 -22.90 21.95
C SER A 102 -0.64 -22.46 23.36
N ASP A 103 -0.54 -21.16 23.61
CA ASP A 103 -0.14 -20.63 24.92
C ASP A 103 -1.24 -20.85 25.98
N VAL A 104 -2.52 -20.87 25.56
CA VAL A 104 -3.66 -21.13 26.46
C VAL A 104 -3.75 -22.61 26.84
N GLU A 105 -3.46 -23.54 25.93
CA GLU A 105 -3.40 -24.98 26.24
C GLU A 105 -2.30 -25.31 27.25
N THR A 106 -1.17 -24.62 27.19
CA THR A 106 -0.02 -24.91 28.06
C THR A 106 -0.20 -24.36 29.49
N GLY A 107 -1.10 -23.38 29.70
CA GLY A 107 -1.39 -22.80 31.02
C GLY A 107 -2.51 -23.50 31.81
N LEU A 108 -3.14 -24.53 31.24
CA LEU A 108 -4.23 -25.31 31.85
C LEU A 108 -3.80 -26.75 32.23
N SER A 109 -2.49 -27.06 32.18
CA SER A 109 -1.90 -28.34 32.61
C SER A 109 -1.13 -28.23 33.91
#